data_AF-A0A6M3Y6Z3-F1
#
_entry.id   AF-A0A6M3Y6Z3-F1
#
_cell.length_a   1.000
_cell.length_b   1.000
_cell.length_c   1.000
_cell.angle_alpha   90.00
_cell.angle_beta   90.00
_cell.angle_gamma   90.00
#
_symmetry.space_group_name_H-M   'P 1'
#
loop_
_entity.id
_entity.type
_entity.pdbx_description
1 polymer ?
#
loop_
_entity_poly.entity_id
_entity_poly.type
_entity_poly.pdbx_seq_one_letter_code
_entity_poly.pdbx_strand_id
1 'polypeptide(L)' 'MTKKKTFTEWFDPHNIEHIKAYRHLQQEGAWPSTFIKPSAVLLENNWQILLAFKLSNEWVKYKLKGG' A
#
# COMPACT_ATOMS: atom_id res chain seq x y z
N MET A 1 21.72 12.87 -2.57
CA MET A 1 20.83 11.87 -3.22
C MET A 1 19.72 11.52 -2.25
N THR A 2 18.47 11.79 -2.61
CA THR A 2 17.32 11.40 -1.78
C THR A 2 17.13 9.90 -1.89
N LYS A 3 17.19 9.18 -0.76
CA LYS A 3 16.99 7.73 -0.73
C LYS A 3 15.59 7.42 -1.25
N LYS A 4 15.48 6.53 -2.23
CA LYS A 4 14.21 6.07 -2.79
C LYS A 4 13.45 5.28 -1.72
N LYS A 5 12.17 5.59 -1.51
CA LYS A 5 11.31 4.86 -0.57
C LYS A 5 11.03 3.46 -1.09
N THR A 6 10.88 2.50 -0.19
CA THR A 6 10.28 1.22 -0.54
C THR A 6 8.79 1.41 -0.84
N PHE A 7 8.20 0.47 -1.56
CA PHE A 7 6.79 0.51 -1.90
C PHE A 7 5.91 0.52 -0.65
N THR A 8 6.27 -0.25 0.37
CA THR A 8 5.52 -0.32 1.64
C THR A 8 5.70 0.91 2.51
N GLU A 9 6.86 1.58 2.46
CA GLU A 9 7.07 2.91 3.06
C GLU A 9 6.27 4.00 2.35
N TRP A 10 6.19 3.93 1.03
CA TRP A 10 5.45 4.91 0.21
C TRP A 10 3.94 4.71 0.30
N PHE A 11 3.45 3.47 0.42
CA PHE A 11 2.02 3.21 0.47
C PHE A 11 1.41 3.77 1.76
N ASP A 12 0.43 4.66 1.64
CA ASP A 12 -0.26 5.26 2.78
C ASP A 12 -1.66 4.64 2.99
N PRO A 13 -1.89 3.91 4.10
CA PRO A 13 -3.18 3.29 4.39
C PRO A 13 -4.28 4.30 4.79
N HIS A 14 -3.97 5.59 4.93
CA HIS A 14 -4.95 6.65 5.14
C HIS A 14 -5.23 7.48 3.88
N ASN A 15 -4.48 7.26 2.81
CA ASN A 15 -4.71 7.93 1.53
C ASN A 15 -5.75 7.15 0.70
N ILE A 16 -6.88 7.79 0.41
CA ILE A 16 -8.00 7.16 -0.30
C ILE A 16 -7.62 6.62 -1.69
N GLU A 17 -6.70 7.27 -2.41
CA GLU A 17 -6.28 6.82 -3.74
C GLU A 17 -5.41 5.55 -3.65
N HIS A 18 -4.63 5.41 -2.58
CA HIS A 18 -3.87 4.19 -2.31
C HIS A 18 -4.80 3.03 -1.94
N ILE A 19 -5.83 3.30 -1.14
CA ILE A 19 -6.84 2.31 -0.75
C ILE A 19 -7.65 1.85 -1.98
N LYS A 20 -8.07 2.77 -2.85
CA LYS A 20 -8.75 2.45 -4.12
C LYS A 20 -7.86 1.60 -5.03
N ALA A 21 -6.58 1.94 -5.16
CA ALA A 21 -5.65 1.16 -5.96
C ALA A 21 -5.45 -0.25 -5.39
N TYR A 22 -5.40 -0.39 -4.06
CA TYR A 22 -5.36 -1.71 -3.42
C TYR A 22 -6.66 -2.50 -3.64
N ARG A 23 -7.82 -1.85 -3.59
CA ARG A 23 -9.10 -2.50 -3.92
C ARG A 23 -9.11 -3.01 -5.36
N HIS A 24 -8.61 -2.23 -6.32
CA HIS A 24 -8.46 -2.66 -7.70
C HIS A 24 -7.53 -3.87 -7.82
N LEU A 25 -6.38 -3.86 -7.13
CA LEU A 25 -5.49 -5.03 -7.06
C LEU A 25 -6.22 -6.29 -6.56
N GLN A 26 -7.05 -6.16 -5.53
CA GLN A 26 -7.81 -7.30 -5.00
C GLN A 26 -8.84 -7.86 -6.00
N GLN A 27 -9.43 -7.01 -6.85
CA GLN A 27 -10.46 -7.39 -7.80
C GLN A 27 -9.88 -7.96 -9.09
N GLU A 28 -8.83 -7.33 -9.60
CA GLU A 28 -8.27 -7.61 -10.93
C GLU A 28 -6.98 -8.45 -10.88
N GLY A 29 -6.40 -8.65 -9.70
CA GLY A 29 -5.10 -9.32 -9.53
C GLY A 29 -3.90 -8.50 -10.01
N ALA A 30 -4.12 -7.24 -10.40
CA ALA A 30 -3.09 -6.33 -10.88
C ALA A 30 -3.28 -4.89 -10.37
N TRP A 31 -2.20 -4.14 -10.22
CA TRP A 31 -2.27 -2.72 -9.88
C TRP A 31 -2.81 -1.90 -11.06
N PRO A 32 -3.48 -0.75 -10.82
CA PRO A 32 -3.75 0.19 -11.88
C PRO A 32 -2.44 0.60 -12.57
N SER A 33 -2.45 0.68 -13.90
CA SER A 33 -1.24 0.93 -14.71
C SER A 33 -0.48 2.22 -14.35
N THR A 34 -1.17 3.20 -13.79
CA THR A 34 -0.62 4.51 -13.40
C THR A 34 -0.27 4.63 -11.92
N PHE A 35 -0.58 3.62 -11.10
CA PHE A 35 -0.43 3.70 -9.65
C PHE A 35 1.03 3.56 -9.20
N ILE A 36 1.69 2.49 -9.64
CA ILE A 36 3.10 2.26 -9.32
C ILE A 36 3.95 2.99 -10.35
N LYS A 37 4.75 3.94 -9.88
CA LYS A 37 5.77 4.60 -10.70
C LYS A 37 7.14 3.99 -10.38
N PRO A 38 7.70 3.10 -11.21
CA PRO A 38 8.94 2.40 -10.90
C PRO A 38 10.14 3.34 -10.72
N SER A 39 10.08 4.56 -11.25
CA SER A 39 11.10 5.60 -11.01
C SER A 39 11.02 6.21 -9.60
N ALA A 40 9.86 6.14 -8.93
CA ALA A 40 9.60 6.78 -7.64
C ALA A 40 9.70 5.83 -6.44
N VAL A 41 9.39 4.54 -6.62
CA VAL A 41 9.35 3.54 -5.52
C VAL A 41 10.15 2.28 -5.85
N LEU A 42 10.75 1.68 -4.81
CA LEU A 42 11.40 0.38 -4.90
C LEU A 42 10.40 -0.72 -4.49
N LEU A 43 10.08 -1.63 -5.41
CA LEU A 43 9.19 -2.76 -5.11
C LEU A 43 10.00 -3.87 -4.42
N GLU A 44 9.72 -4.13 -3.15
CA GLU A 44 10.40 -5.16 -2.35
C GLU A 44 9.85 -6.55 -2.66
N ASN A 45 10.65 -7.61 -2.64
CA ASN A 45 10.19 -8.97 -2.98
C ASN A 45 8.99 -9.45 -2.14
N ASN A 46 8.87 -8.97 -0.90
CA ASN A 46 7.82 -9.33 0.05
C ASN A 46 6.76 -8.23 0.21
N TRP A 47 6.63 -7.33 -0.77
CA TRP A 47 5.72 -6.17 -0.70
C TRP A 47 4.27 -6.57 -0.40
N GLN A 48 3.80 -7.71 -0.91
CA GLN A 48 2.42 -8.18 -0.72
C GLN A 48 2.11 -8.41 0.76
N ILE A 49 3.00 -9.14 1.44
CA ILE A 49 2.85 -9.49 2.86
C ILE A 49 2.98 -8.24 3.73
N LEU A 50 3.98 -7.41 3.47
CA LEU A 50 4.20 -6.16 4.21
C LEU A 50 3.02 -5.19 4.07
N LEU A 51 2.47 -5.07 2.86
CA LEU A 51 1.30 -4.23 2.61
C LEU A 51 0.05 -4.78 3.32
N ALA A 52 -0.17 -6.09 3.25
CA ALA A 52 -1.28 -6.75 3.94
C ALA A 52 -1.21 -6.53 5.46
N PHE A 53 -0.02 -6.68 6.07
CA PHE A 53 0.18 -6.36 7.48
C PHE A 53 -0.08 -4.88 7.80
N LYS A 54 0.37 -3.95 6.95
CA LYS A 54 0.15 -2.52 7.15
C LYS A 54 -1.35 -2.18 7.19
N LEU A 55 -2.11 -2.67 6.22
CA LEU A 55 -3.56 -2.47 6.15
C LEU A 55 -4.28 -3.15 7.32
N SER A 56 -3.88 -4.38 7.67
CA SER A 56 -4.47 -5.12 8.79
C SER A 56 -4.23 -4.39 10.12
N ASN A 57 -3.03 -3.83 10.32
CA ASN A 57 -2.70 -3.05 11.52
C ASN A 57 -3.56 -1.79 11.62
N GLU A 58 -3.81 -1.08 10.53
CA GLU A 58 -4.69 0.09 10.56
C GLU A 58 -6.15 -0.28 10.84
N TRP A 59 -6.63 -1.42 10.33
CA TRP A 59 -7.94 -1.94 10.69
C TRP A 59 -8.04 -2.29 12.19
N VAL A 60 -7.03 -2.97 12.74
CA VAL A 60 -6.97 -3.30 14.18
C VAL A 60 -6.98 -2.02 15.01
N LYS A 61 -6.17 -1.02 14.66
CA LYS A 61 -6.15 0.29 15.33
C LYS A 61 -7.51 0.99 15.26
N TYR A 62 -8.17 0.97 14.10
CA TYR A 62 -9.51 1.52 13.92
C TYR A 62 -10.51 0.87 14.88
N LYS A 63 -10.51 -0.47 14.96
CA LYS A 63 -11.40 -1.21 15.87
C LYS A 63 -11.10 -0.96 17.34
N LEU A 64 -9.83 -0.88 17.73
CA LEU A 64 -9.44 -0.56 19.11
C LEU A 64 -9.83 0.86 19.55
N LYS A 65 -10.00 1.79 18.60
CA LYS A 65 -10.46 3.16 18.87
C LYS A 65 -11.99 3.31 18.89
N GLY A 66 -12.74 2.21 18.77
CA GLY A 66 -14.21 2.22 18.80
C GLY A 66 -14.88 2.59 17.48
N GLY A 67 -14.18 2.40 16.36
CA GLY A 67 -14.76 2.55 15.02
C GLY A 67 -15.71 1.43 14.61
#